data_AF-A0A958J9B8-F1
#
_entry.id   AF-A0A958J9B8-F1
#
_cell.length_a   1.000
_cell.length_b   1.000
_cell.length_c   1.000
_cell.angle_alpha   90.00
_cell.angle_beta   90.00
_cell.angle_gamma   90.00
#
_symmetry.space_group_name_H-M   'P 1'
#
loop_
_entity.id
_entity.type
_entity.pdbx_description
1 polymer ?
#
loop_
_entity_poly.entity_id
_entity_poly.type
_entity_poly.pdbx_seq_one_letter_code
_entity_poly.pdbx_strand_id
1 'polypeptide(L)'
;TRLFEPESLDQLSDLYTIVLYSNGGTHAAQAWVLLQQMGIKSYVMLGGLNYWVDAILNPQPPGDLAADSEILQYQFRKGASGFFNGGGVSVEQENQPAQSDAPRPKLPPRRKKKGEEGC
;
A
#
# COMPACT_ATOMS: atom_id res chain seq x y z
N THR A 1 -21.50 10.14 -23.41
CA THR A 1 -21.36 8.70 -23.72
C THR A 1 -22.33 7.94 -22.86
N ARG A 2 -23.21 7.12 -23.45
CA ARG A 2 -24.25 6.38 -22.72
C ARG A 2 -23.71 4.97 -22.46
N LEU A 3 -23.55 4.60 -21.20
CA LEU A 3 -22.82 3.38 -20.77
C LEU A 3 -23.34 2.07 -21.39
N PHE A 4 -24.62 2.02 -21.78
CA PHE A 4 -25.30 0.81 -22.24
C PHE A 4 -25.54 0.76 -23.74
N GLU A 5 -24.89 1.62 -24.52
CA GLU A 5 -24.88 1.48 -25.97
C GLU A 5 -23.96 0.32 -26.39
N PRO A 6 -24.31 -0.44 -27.45
CA PRO A 6 -23.55 -1.61 -27.88
C PRO A 6 -22.06 -1.32 -28.08
N GLU A 7 -21.73 -0.16 -28.66
CA GLU A 7 -20.34 0.28 -28.86
C GLU A 7 -19.58 0.44 -27.54
N SER A 8 -20.25 0.91 -26.47
CA SER A 8 -19.64 1.05 -25.14
C SER A 8 -19.49 -0.31 -24.45
N LEU A 9 -20.41 -1.23 -24.69
CA LEU A 9 -20.34 -2.60 -24.14
C LEU A 9 -19.23 -3.41 -24.81
N ASP A 10 -18.95 -3.19 -26.09
CA ASP A 10 -17.81 -3.82 -26.78
C ASP A 10 -16.46 -3.44 -26.15
N GLN A 11 -16.36 -2.23 -25.57
CA GLN A 11 -15.17 -1.81 -24.81
C GLN A 11 -15.03 -2.57 -23.48
N LEU A 12 -16.14 -3.09 -22.93
CA LEU A 12 -16.21 -3.90 -21.71
C LEU A 12 -16.00 -5.40 -22.01
N SER A 13 -15.11 -5.71 -22.95
CA SER A 13 -14.78 -7.10 -23.32
C SER A 13 -14.28 -7.95 -22.14
N ASP A 14 -14.46 -9.27 -22.24
CA ASP A 14 -13.99 -10.26 -21.25
C ASP A 14 -12.47 -10.31 -21.07
N LEU A 15 -11.70 -9.56 -21.86
CA LEU A 15 -10.24 -9.48 -21.76
C LEU A 15 -9.78 -8.65 -20.56
N TYR A 16 -10.64 -7.81 -20.00
CA TYR A 16 -10.29 -6.89 -18.92
C TYR A 16 -11.00 -7.22 -17.62
N THR A 17 -10.34 -6.91 -16.51
CA THR A 17 -11.00 -6.86 -15.20
C THR A 17 -11.74 -5.55 -15.07
N ILE A 18 -13.07 -5.62 -15.03
CA ILE A 18 -13.93 -4.44 -14.92
C ILE A 18 -14.10 -4.09 -13.45
N VAL A 19 -13.66 -2.89 -13.06
CA VAL A 19 -13.84 -2.34 -11.71
C VAL A 19 -14.64 -1.04 -11.78
N LEU A 20 -15.80 -1.04 -11.14
CA LEU A 20 -16.71 0.08 -11.08
C LEU A 20 -16.44 0.91 -9.83
N TYR A 21 -16.37 2.23 -10.00
CA TYR A 21 -16.23 3.17 -8.90
C TYR A 21 -17.08 4.43 -9.17
N SER A 22 -17.39 5.14 -8.09
CA SER A 22 -17.96 6.48 -8.12
C SER A 22 -17.40 7.26 -6.92
N ASN A 23 -17.84 8.50 -6.67
CA ASN A 23 -17.41 9.21 -5.45
C ASN A 23 -17.67 8.37 -4.18
N GLY A 24 -18.84 7.73 -4.10
CA GLY A 24 -19.16 6.74 -3.07
C GLY A 24 -19.36 5.34 -3.67
N GLY A 25 -20.05 4.46 -2.93
CA GLY A 25 -20.39 3.11 -3.40
C GLY A 25 -21.72 2.99 -4.17
N THR A 26 -22.66 3.92 -3.98
CA THR A 26 -24.06 3.73 -4.40
C THR A 26 -24.24 3.61 -5.91
N HIS A 27 -23.69 4.56 -6.70
CA HIS A 27 -23.87 4.55 -8.15
C HIS A 27 -23.12 3.38 -8.80
N ALA A 28 -21.93 3.05 -8.30
CA ALA A 28 -21.17 1.90 -8.77
C ALA A 28 -21.92 0.58 -8.50
N ALA A 29 -22.56 0.44 -7.35
CA ALA A 29 -23.41 -0.70 -7.03
C ALA A 29 -24.65 -0.80 -7.94
N GLN A 30 -25.28 0.33 -8.27
CA GLN A 30 -26.40 0.35 -9.23
C GLN A 30 -25.96 -0.11 -10.62
N ALA A 31 -24.83 0.41 -11.11
CA ALA A 31 -24.26 0.00 -12.40
C ALA A 31 -23.88 -1.49 -12.39
N TRP A 32 -23.33 -1.99 -11.27
CA TRP A 32 -22.99 -3.39 -11.09
C TRP A 32 -24.19 -4.31 -11.27
N VAL A 33 -25.33 -3.99 -10.63
CA VAL A 33 -26.57 -4.78 -10.79
C VAL A 33 -26.99 -4.86 -12.26
N LEU A 34 -26.89 -3.76 -13.01
CA LEU A 34 -27.21 -3.72 -14.44
C LEU A 34 -26.26 -4.58 -15.27
N LEU A 35 -24.94 -4.52 -15.00
CA LEU A 35 -23.95 -5.34 -15.69
C LEU A 35 -24.11 -6.84 -15.37
N GLN A 36 -24.44 -7.18 -14.12
CA GLN A 36 -24.72 -8.57 -13.76
C GLN A 36 -25.96 -9.13 -14.47
N GLN A 37 -27.00 -8.31 -14.68
CA GLN A 37 -28.17 -8.72 -15.48
C GLN A 37 -27.82 -9.00 -16.95
N MET A 38 -26.77 -8.36 -17.47
CA MET A 38 -26.26 -8.58 -18.83
C MET A 38 -25.22 -9.71 -18.90
N GLY A 39 -24.90 -10.36 -17.77
CA GLY A 39 -23.91 -11.44 -17.71
C GLY A 39 -22.45 -10.97 -17.74
N ILE A 40 -22.20 -9.66 -17.64
CA ILE A 40 -20.85 -9.08 -17.66
C ILE A 40 -20.26 -9.16 -16.25
N LYS A 41 -19.08 -9.77 -16.11
CA LYS A 41 -18.40 -9.90 -14.81
C LYS A 41 -17.74 -8.58 -14.42
N SER A 42 -18.14 -8.03 -13.30
CA SER A 42 -17.59 -6.77 -12.79
C SER A 42 -17.46 -6.75 -11.26
N TYR A 43 -16.57 -5.90 -10.77
CA TYR A 43 -16.32 -5.67 -9.34
C TYR A 43 -16.67 -4.23 -8.97
N VAL A 44 -17.01 -3.99 -7.70
CA VAL A 44 -17.28 -2.64 -7.18
C VAL A 44 -16.21 -2.25 -6.17
N MET A 45 -15.65 -1.05 -6.31
CA MET A 45 -14.74 -0.48 -5.32
C MET A 45 -15.50 -0.11 -4.05
N LEU A 46 -15.14 -0.75 -2.94
CA LEU A 46 -15.76 -0.51 -1.64
C LEU A 46 -15.65 0.96 -1.24
N GLY A 47 -16.77 1.58 -0.88
CA GLY A 47 -16.83 2.97 -0.42
C GLY A 47 -16.52 4.04 -1.49
N GLY A 48 -16.18 3.64 -2.72
CA GLY A 48 -15.83 4.53 -3.82
C GLY A 48 -14.52 5.29 -3.61
N LEU A 49 -14.34 6.35 -4.40
CA LEU A 49 -13.13 7.18 -4.35
C LEU A 49 -12.92 7.84 -2.98
N ASN A 50 -13.99 8.24 -2.29
CA ASN A 50 -13.87 8.86 -0.97
C ASN A 50 -13.16 7.91 0.00
N TYR A 51 -13.61 6.66 0.08
CA TYR A 51 -12.97 5.66 0.93
C TYR A 51 -11.56 5.29 0.43
N TRP A 52 -11.36 5.22 -0.89
CA TRP A 52 -10.05 4.90 -1.46
C TRP A 52 -9.00 5.96 -1.11
N VAL A 53 -9.35 7.24 -1.16
CA VAL A 53 -8.45 8.34 -0.75
C VAL A 53 -8.04 8.17 0.71
N ASP A 54 -8.99 7.93 1.60
CA ASP A 54 -8.69 7.77 3.04
C ASP A 54 -7.89 6.49 3.31
N ALA A 55 -8.22 5.39 2.63
CA ALA A 55 -7.58 4.09 2.86
C ALA A 55 -6.20 3.97 2.22
N ILE A 56 -5.98 4.59 1.05
CA ILE A 56 -4.75 4.43 0.25
C ILE A 56 -3.89 5.68 0.27
N LEU A 57 -4.44 6.89 0.10
CA LEU A 57 -3.62 8.10 0.09
C LEU A 57 -3.30 8.59 1.50
N ASN A 58 -4.25 8.47 2.43
CA ASN A 58 -4.12 8.97 3.80
C ASN A 58 -4.28 7.86 4.87
N PRO A 59 -3.54 6.73 4.77
CA PRO A 59 -3.73 5.62 5.69
C PRO A 59 -3.40 6.06 7.13
N GLN A 60 -4.30 5.75 8.06
CA GLN A 60 -4.10 6.03 9.48
C GLN A 60 -3.17 5.00 10.12
N PRO A 61 -2.22 5.43 10.99
CA PRO A 61 -1.36 4.50 11.69
C PRO A 61 -2.18 3.59 12.62
N PRO A 62 -1.81 2.30 12.74
CA PRO A 62 -2.42 1.41 13.70
C PRO A 62 -2.07 1.84 15.14
N GLY A 63 -2.88 1.43 16.11
CA GLY A 63 -2.61 1.72 17.52
C GLY A 63 -1.46 0.90 18.10
N ASP A 64 -0.98 1.28 19.30
CA ASP A 64 0.19 0.66 19.96
C ASP A 64 0.07 -0.85 20.23
N LEU A 65 -1.15 -1.37 20.31
CA LEU A 65 -1.45 -2.78 20.55
C LEU A 65 -1.98 -3.50 19.31
N ALA A 66 -1.73 -2.95 18.12
CA ALA A 66 -2.19 -3.55 16.88
C ALA A 66 -1.45 -4.86 16.56
N ALA A 67 -2.16 -5.78 15.92
CA ALA A 67 -1.56 -7.03 15.45
C ALA A 67 -0.57 -6.77 14.31
N ASP A 68 0.44 -7.63 14.17
CA ASP A 68 1.45 -7.57 13.10
C ASP A 68 0.81 -7.48 11.69
N SER A 69 -0.32 -8.15 11.48
CA SER A 69 -1.07 -8.09 10.22
C SER A 69 -1.61 -6.69 9.91
N GLU A 70 -2.03 -5.94 10.91
CA GLU A 70 -2.53 -4.57 10.73
C GLU A 70 -1.39 -3.60 10.43
N ILE A 71 -0.25 -3.78 11.12
CA ILE A 71 0.98 -3.03 10.86
C ILE A 71 1.44 -3.26 9.41
N LEU A 72 1.46 -4.51 8.94
CA LEU A 72 1.84 -4.83 7.58
C LEU A 72 0.89 -4.22 6.54
N GLN A 73 -0.42 -4.25 6.80
CA GLN A 73 -1.41 -3.60 5.92
C GLN A 73 -1.21 -2.09 5.85
N TYR A 74 -0.92 -1.44 6.99
CA TYR A 74 -0.62 -0.02 7.04
C TYR A 74 0.63 0.30 6.21
N GLN A 75 1.72 -0.44 6.39
CA GLN A 75 2.96 -0.21 5.63
C GLN A 75 2.76 -0.40 4.13
N PHE A 76 1.99 -1.42 3.72
CA PHE A 76 1.63 -1.62 2.31
C PHE A 76 0.87 -0.41 1.74
N ARG A 77 -0.15 0.08 2.46
CA ARG A 77 -0.93 1.25 2.04
C ARG A 77 -0.08 2.52 1.99
N LYS A 78 0.80 2.73 2.97
CA LYS A 78 1.74 3.86 3.01
C LYS A 78 2.73 3.82 1.84
N GLY A 79 3.22 2.64 1.47
CA GLY A 79 4.06 2.47 0.28
C GLY A 79 3.30 2.80 -1.02
N ALA A 80 2.05 2.33 -1.13
CA ALA A 80 1.19 2.65 -2.26
C ALA A 80 0.85 4.14 -2.33
N SER A 81 0.61 4.79 -1.19
CA SER A 81 0.30 6.22 -1.11
C SER A 81 1.41 7.07 -1.74
N GLY A 82 2.68 6.74 -1.46
CA GLY A 82 3.84 7.41 -2.06
C GLY A 82 3.81 7.37 -3.59
N PHE A 83 3.54 6.18 -4.15
CA PHE A 83 3.44 6.02 -5.61
C PHE A 83 2.35 6.90 -6.24
N PHE A 84 1.16 6.96 -5.63
CA PHE A 84 0.03 7.70 -6.18
C PHE A 84 0.11 9.22 -5.95
N ASN A 85 0.85 9.67 -4.93
CA ASN A 85 0.99 11.11 -4.62
C ASN A 85 2.07 11.83 -5.46
N GLY A 86 2.58 11.19 -6.52
CA GLY A 86 3.54 11.78 -7.46
C GLY A 86 4.98 11.84 -6.96
N GLY A 87 5.28 11.22 -5.80
CA GLY A 87 6.62 11.15 -5.24
C GLY A 87 7.22 9.76 -5.42
N GLY A 88 8.36 9.66 -6.10
CA GLY A 88 9.16 8.44 -6.12
C GLY A 88 9.28 7.88 -4.71
N VAL A 89 8.94 6.60 -4.58
CA VAL A 89 8.83 5.82 -3.33
C VAL A 89 9.92 6.24 -2.33
N SER A 90 9.55 7.09 -1.39
CA SER A 90 10.35 7.33 -0.20
C SER A 90 9.85 6.32 0.82
N VAL A 91 10.41 5.10 0.78
CA VAL A 91 10.35 4.22 1.93
C VAL A 91 11.11 4.94 3.04
N GLU A 92 10.40 5.73 3.84
CA GLU A 92 10.91 6.15 5.13
C GLU A 92 11.04 4.85 5.93
N GLN A 93 12.23 4.27 5.85
CA GLN A 93 12.65 3.11 6.62
C GLN A 93 12.33 3.45 8.07
N GLU A 94 11.42 2.69 8.66
CA GLU A 94 10.97 2.88 10.02
C GLU A 94 12.20 2.99 10.91
N ASN A 95 12.39 4.20 11.42
CA ASN A 95 13.44 4.54 12.34
C ASN A 95 13.19 3.66 13.57
N GLN A 96 13.97 2.59 13.70
CA GLN A 96 14.06 1.85 14.95
C GLN A 96 14.26 2.89 16.05
N PRO A 97 13.50 2.85 17.16
CA PRO A 97 13.74 3.78 18.24
C PRO A 97 15.21 3.68 18.61
N ALA A 98 15.93 4.79 18.41
CA ALA A 98 17.32 4.92 18.77
C ALA A 98 17.45 4.48 20.22
N GLN A 99 18.10 3.34 20.40
CA GLN A 99 18.44 2.81 21.70
C GLN A 99 19.20 3.91 22.45
N SER A 100 18.56 4.38 23.52
CA SER A 100 19.09 5.09 24.68
C SER A 100 20.59 5.38 24.65
N ASP A 101 20.92 6.67 24.82
CA ASP A 101 22.21 7.21 25.26
C ASP A 101 22.76 6.49 26.51
N ALA A 102 23.33 5.31 26.33
CA ALA A 102 24.20 4.66 27.30
C ALA A 102 25.64 4.73 26.79
N PRO A 103 26.61 5.27 27.57
CA PRO A 103 27.99 5.37 27.12
C PRO A 103 28.55 3.98 26.83
N ARG A 104 28.97 3.75 25.58
CA ARG A 104 29.60 2.49 25.16
C ARG A 104 30.87 2.26 25.99
N PRO A 105 31.05 1.09 26.64
CA PRO A 105 32.27 0.80 27.37
C PRO A 105 33.46 0.73 26.40
N LYS A 106 34.50 1.53 26.67
CA LYS A 106 35.73 1.58 25.87
C LYS A 106 36.51 0.27 26.06
N LEU A 107 36.54 -0.58 25.04
CA LEU A 107 37.45 -1.74 25.02
C LEU A 107 38.91 -1.26 24.88
N PRO A 108 39.87 -1.83 25.63
CA PRO A 108 41.28 -1.47 25.50
C PRO A 108 41.86 -1.97 24.17
N PRO A 109 42.77 -1.21 23.54
CA PRO A 109 43.39 -1.61 22.28
C PRO A 109 44.32 -2.81 22.48
N ARG A 110 44.07 -3.87 21.70
CA ARG A 110 44.85 -5.11 21.70
C ARG A 110 46.22 -4.82 21.05
N ARG A 111 47.31 -4.88 21.85
CA ARG A 111 48.70 -4.76 21.35
C ARG A 111 48.99 -5.88 20.35
N LYS A 112 49.39 -5.53 19.12
CA LYS A 112 49.96 -6.46 18.14
C LYS A 112 51.34 -6.92 18.65
N LYS A 113 51.48 -8.23 18.91
CA LYS A 113 52.78 -8.86 19.21
C LYS A 113 53.57 -8.95 17.89
N LYS A 114 54.76 -8.36 17.88
CA LYS A 114 55.73 -8.37 16.78
C LYS A 114 56.30 -9.79 16.67
N GLY A 115 56.25 -10.38 15.48
CA GLY A 115 56.91 -11.66 15.20
C GLY A 115 58.42 -11.43 15.09
N GLU A 116 59.19 -12.16 15.89
CA GLU A 116 60.65 -12.25 15.76
C GLU A 116 60.97 -13.48 14.91
N GLU A 117 61.80 -13.24 13.90
CA GLU A 117 62.29 -14.18 12.91
C GLU A 117 63.53 -14.91 13.46
N GLY A 118 63.65 -16.21 13.20
CA GLY A 118 64.95 -16.86 13.03
C GLY A 118 65.46 -17.77 14.17
N CYS A 119 65.51 -19.06 13.83
CA CYS A 119 66.31 -20.18 14.37
C CYS A 119 66.06 -20.68 15.80
#